data_AF-W2BXX2-F1
#
_entry.id   AF-W2BXX2-F1
#
_cell.length_a   1.000
_cell.length_b   1.000
_cell.length_c   1.000
_cell.angle_alpha   90.00
_cell.angle_beta   90.00
_cell.angle_gamma   90.00
#
_symmetry.space_group_name_H-M   'P 1'
#
loop_
_entity.id
_entity.type
_entity.pdbx_description
1 polymer ?
#
loop_
_entity_poly.entity_id
_entity_poly.type
_entity_poly.pdbx_seq_one_letter_code
_entity_poly.pdbx_strand_id
1 'polypeptide(L)' 'MIFSHVNSVARKKLNGKTPYELFHFTFGEKITSLFGIKKIPPREVIQSPLLLKK' A
#
# COMPACT_ATOMS: atom_id res chain seq x y z
N MET A 1 1.41 -10.29 5.43
CA MET A 1 2.15 -9.10 4.93
C MET A 1 2.03 -8.89 3.41
N ILE A 2 1.23 -9.67 2.68
CA ILE A 2 1.20 -9.71 1.20
C ILE A 2 0.76 -8.38 0.54
N PHE A 3 -0.04 -7.57 1.23
CA PHE A 3 -0.55 -6.31 0.71
C PHE A 3 0.18 -5.10 1.28
N SER A 4 1.47 -5.15 1.61
CA SER A 4 2.24 -3.92 1.96
C SER A 4 3.17 -3.46 0.86
N HIS A 5 3.54 -4.37 -0.04
CA HIS A 5 4.59 -4.15 -1.03
C HIS A 5 4.18 -3.25 -2.20
N VAL A 6 2.89 -2.95 -2.38
CA VAL A 6 2.37 -2.24 -3.57
C VAL A 6 1.51 -1.00 -3.24
N ASN A 7 1.44 -0.68 -1.95
CA ASN A 7 0.46 0.23 -1.36
C ASN A 7 0.81 1.68 -1.56
N SER A 8 2.09 1.93 -1.84
CA SER A 8 2.66 3.27 -1.96
C SER A 8 2.97 3.64 -3.41
N VAL A 9 2.54 2.81 -4.35
CA VAL A 9 2.67 3.04 -5.79
C VAL A 9 1.43 3.78 -6.27
N ALA A 10 1.62 4.99 -6.77
CA ALA A 10 0.55 5.78 -7.37
C ALA A 10 0.04 5.10 -8.63
N ARG A 11 -1.28 5.13 -8.85
CA ARG A 11 -1.90 4.52 -10.04
C ARG A 11 -2.76 5.54 -10.76
N LYS A 12 -2.64 5.60 -12.09
CA LYS A 12 -3.47 6.49 -12.93
C LYS A 12 -4.96 6.24 -12.71
N LYS A 13 -5.37 4.97 -12.59
CA LYS A 13 -6.76 4.57 -12.28
C LYS A 13 -7.26 5.00 -10.89
N LEU A 14 -6.36 5.42 -10.00
CA LEU A 14 -6.66 5.94 -8.67
C LEU A 14 -6.45 7.47 -8.63
N ASN A 15 -6.54 8.15 -9.77
CA ASN A 15 -6.29 9.61 -9.87
C ASN A 15 -4.94 10.03 -9.31
N GLY A 16 -3.90 9.21 -9.54
CA GLY A 16 -2.55 9.46 -9.04
C GLY A 16 -2.36 9.16 -7.54
N LYS A 17 -3.40 8.67 -6.85
CA LYS A 17 -3.29 8.23 -5.45
C LYS A 17 -2.77 6.80 -5.35
N THR A 18 -2.23 6.52 -4.17
CA THR A 18 -1.77 5.20 -3.77
C THR A 18 -2.90 4.42 -3.06
N PRO A 19 -2.92 3.07 -3.09
CA PRO A 19 -3.87 2.28 -2.31
C PRO A 19 -3.83 2.59 -0.82
N TYR A 20 -2.65 2.90 -0.27
CA TYR A 20 -2.51 3.34 1.11
C TYR A 20 -3.31 4.61 1.38
N GLU A 21 -3.14 5.64 0.55
CA GLU A 21 -3.85 6.92 0.72
C GLU A 21 -5.36 6.74 0.65
N LEU A 22 -5.86 5.95 -0.30
CA LEU A 22 -7.28 5.64 -0.41
C LEU A 22 -7.81 4.89 0.82
N PHE A 23 -7.13 3.83 1.25
CA PHE A 23 -7.56 3.05 2.40
C PHE A 23 -7.55 3.88 3.69
N HIS A 24 -6.46 4.62 3.92
CA HIS A 24 -6.32 5.49 5.09
C HIS A 24 -7.38 6.59 5.09
N PHE A 25 -7.67 7.20 3.93
CA PHE A 25 -8.73 8.19 3.80
C PHE A 25 -10.12 7.61 4.10
N THR A 26 -10.42 6.41 3.59
CA THR A 26 -11.75 5.78 3.76
C THR A 26 -12.00 5.28 5.18
N PHE A 27 -10.99 4.70 5.83
CA PHE A 27 -11.16 3.98 7.10
C PHE A 27 -10.50 4.65 8.31
N GLY A 28 -9.69 5.69 8.07
CA GLY A 28 -8.96 6.39 9.11
C GLY A 28 -7.77 5.62 9.67
N GLU A 29 -7.04 6.29 10.55
CA GLU A 29 -5.79 5.79 11.13
C GLU A 29 -6.00 4.58 12.05
N LYS A 30 -7.07 4.57 12.85
CA LYS A 30 -7.34 3.50 13.82
C LYS A 30 -7.47 2.15 13.13
N ILE A 31 -8.25 2.08 12.04
CA ILE A 31 -8.41 0.87 11.26
C ILE A 31 -7.10 0.54 10.54
N THR A 32 -6.48 1.51 9.87
CA THR A 32 -5.20 1.32 9.17
C THR A 32 -4.13 0.68 10.07
N SER A 33 -4.00 1.18 11.31
CA SER A 33 -3.05 0.68 12.30
C SER A 33 -3.40 -0.71 12.83
N LEU A 34 -4.69 -0.97 13.08
CA LEU A 34 -5.16 -2.29 13.55
C LEU A 34 -4.84 -3.41 12.55
N PHE A 35 -4.96 -3.12 11.25
CA PHE A 35 -4.61 -4.05 10.17
C PHE A 35 -3.10 -4.12 9.89
N GLY A 36 -2.27 -3.37 10.62
CA GLY A 36 -0.82 -3.31 10.42
C GLY A 36 -0.42 -2.68 9.07
N ILE A 37 -1.32 -1.93 8.44
CA ILE A 37 -1.07 -1.27 7.17
C ILE A 37 -0.27 -0.01 7.46
N LYS A 38 0.91 0.12 6.83
CA LYS A 38 1.78 1.29 7.01
C LYS A 38 2.18 1.84 5.64
N LYS A 39 2.45 3.14 5.59
CA LYS A 39 2.99 3.78 4.40
C LYS A 39 4.44 3.35 4.21
N ILE A 40 4.75 2.74 3.08
CA ILE A 40 6.14 2.48 2.66
C ILE A 40 6.58 3.64 1.75
N PRO A 41 7.78 4.21 1.88
CA PRO A 41 8.28 5.17 0.90
C PRO A 41 8.30 4.55 -0.51
N PRO A 42 7.91 5.26 -1.59
CA PRO A 42 7.88 4.69 -2.94
C PRO A 42 9.22 4.07 -3.38
N ARG A 43 10.35 4.64 -2.94
CA ARG A 43 11.70 4.12 -3.22
C ARG A 43 12.06 2.81 -2.51
N GLU A 44 11.30 2.46 -1.47
CA GLU A 44 11.49 1.25 -0.65
C GLU A 44 10.49 0.15 -1.04
N VAL A 45 9.63 0.42 -2.03
CA VAL A 45 8.70 -0.56 -2.58
C VAL A 45 9.47 -1.59 -3.40
N ILE A 46 9.48 -2.83 -2.92
CA ILE A 46 10.03 -3.97 -3.65
C ILE A 46 8.93 -4.53 -4.56
N GLN A 47 9.16 -4.51 -5.87
CA GLN A 47 8.29 -5.15 -6.88
C GLN A 47 9.00 -6.34 -7.51
N SER A 48 9.37 -7.30 -6.68
CA SER A 48 10.05 -8.51 -7.15
C SER A 48 9.02 -9.57 -7.55
N PRO A 49 9.18 -10.25 -8.70
CA PRO A 49 8.39 -11.45 -9.02
C PRO A 49 8.49 -12.54 -7.95
N LEU A 50 9.55 -12.53 -7.14
CA LEU A 50 9.72 -13.44 -6.00
C LEU A 50 8.62 -13.26 -4.94
N LEU A 51 7.97 -12.10 -4.86
CA LEU A 51 6.84 -11.86 -3.96
C LEU A 51 5.59 -12.68 -4.32
N LEU A 52 5.54 -13.22 -5.54
CA LEU A 52 4.46 -14.09 -6.01
C LEU A 52 4.82 -15.58 -5.88
N LYS A 53 6.04 -15.91 -5.45
CA LYS A 53 6.43 -17.30 -5.19
C LYS A 53 5.80 -17.76 -3.88
N LYS A 54 5.20 -18.96 -3.91
CA LYS A 54 4.66 -19.67 -2.75
C LYS A 54 5.78 -20.13 -1.82
#